data_AF-A0A0T5ZMA0-F1
#
_entry.id   AF-A0A0T5ZMA0-F1
#
_cell.length_a   1.000
_cell.length_b   1.000
_cell.length_c   1.000
_cell.angle_alpha   90.00
_cell.angle_beta   90.00
_cell.angle_gamma   90.00
#
_symmetry.space_group_name_H-M   'P 1'
#
loop_
_entity.id
_entity.type
_entity.pdbx_description
1 polymer ?
#
loop_
_entity_poly.entity_id
_entity_poly.type
_entity_poly.pdbx_seq_one_letter_code
_entity_poly.pdbx_strand_id
1 'polypeptide(L)'
;MDLSVDVIVAILIVAIVANLVITVGLLVALVRRGRAPRAIAAPMVASRPERETAVSVGEPALDTEEVEPMRPEPEPAYEGGVVSILTDPLTGLDNRLAWDRLLREENARKRRYGRPVSLVIAELYGLDALADLVGREAADKLVPAIAEALTRYGRAPDRVARVGHARFHILLPETDEVRAINYIERVRQACDLWLEAGAVALNLSLGWASPGPDDDLETAMVTAEDRLLAEHRRNSRRATG
;
A
#
# COMPACT_ATOMS: atom_id res chain seq x y z
N MET A 1 15.07 5.17 20.20
CA MET A 1 14.04 4.12 20.22
C MET A 1 12.77 4.81 20.60
N ASP A 2 11.98 5.26 19.63
CA ASP A 2 10.59 5.65 19.85
C ASP A 2 9.92 5.43 18.49
N LEU A 3 9.18 4.32 18.35
CA LEU A 3 8.18 4.27 17.29
C LEU A 3 7.16 5.35 17.63
N SER A 4 6.72 6.13 16.65
CA SER A 4 5.70 7.13 16.91
C SER A 4 4.46 6.45 17.48
N VAL A 5 3.77 7.12 18.40
CA VAL A 5 2.54 6.60 19.02
C VAL A 5 1.55 6.17 17.94
N ASP A 6 1.49 6.91 16.83
CA ASP A 6 0.64 6.63 15.69
C ASP A 6 0.97 5.30 14.99
N VAL A 7 2.25 4.94 14.87
CA VAL A 7 2.68 3.68 14.27
C VAL A 7 2.41 2.50 15.21
N ILE A 8 2.63 2.67 16.51
CA ILE A 8 2.27 1.65 17.51
C ILE A 8 0.76 1.40 17.48
N VAL A 9 -0.03 2.47 17.43
CA VAL A 9 -1.50 2.39 17.33
C VAL A 9 -1.92 1.73 16.02
N ALA A 10 -1.28 2.04 14.89
CA ALA A 10 -1.58 1.40 13.61
C ALA A 10 -1.30 -0.11 13.64
N ILE A 11 -0.13 -0.53 14.16
CA ILE A 11 0.24 -1.94 14.33
C ILE A 11 -0.77 -2.64 15.26
N LEU A 12 -1.12 -2.01 16.39
CA LEU A 12 -2.07 -2.55 17.34
C LEU A 12 -3.48 -2.70 16.74
N ILE A 13 -3.94 -1.71 15.97
CA ILE A 13 -5.24 -1.76 15.29
C ILE A 13 -5.25 -2.90 14.28
N VAL A 14 -4.20 -3.04 13.45
CA VAL A 14 -4.10 -4.13 12.47
C VAL A 14 -4.11 -5.49 13.19
N ALA A 15 -3.34 -5.63 14.28
CA ALA A 15 -3.31 -6.85 15.08
C ALA A 15 -4.67 -7.18 15.71
N ILE A 16 -5.37 -6.18 16.27
CA ILE A 16 -6.70 -6.35 16.88
C ILE A 16 -7.73 -6.75 15.81
N VAL A 17 -7.75 -6.05 14.68
CA VAL A 17 -8.69 -6.34 13.59
C VAL A 17 -8.43 -7.73 13.01
N ALA A 18 -7.16 -8.09 12.79
CA ALA A 18 -6.79 -9.43 12.33
C ALA A 18 -7.26 -10.52 13.31
N ASN A 19 -7.02 -10.34 14.60
CA ASN A 19 -7.41 -11.29 15.63
C ASN A 19 -8.95 -11.39 15.76
N LEU A 20 -9.66 -10.28 15.62
CA LEU A 20 -11.13 -10.24 15.60
C LEU A 20 -11.69 -11.01 14.40
N VAL A 21 -11.14 -10.81 13.20
CA VAL A 21 -11.56 -11.51 11.99
C VAL A 21 -11.34 -13.02 12.11
N ILE A 22 -10.19 -13.45 12.63
CA ILE A 22 -9.90 -14.88 12.89
C ILE A 22 -10.93 -15.46 13.86
N THR A 23 -11.19 -14.77 14.96
CA THR A 23 -12.12 -15.22 16.01
C THR A 23 -13.54 -15.36 15.47
N VAL A 24 -14.02 -14.38 14.69
CA VAL A 24 -15.34 -14.42 14.06
C VAL A 24 -15.41 -15.54 13.00
N GLY A 25 -14.37 -15.72 12.20
CA GLY A 25 -14.27 -16.79 11.20
C GLY A 25 -14.37 -18.18 11.84
N LEU A 26 -13.65 -18.41 12.94
CA LEU A 26 -13.72 -19.66 13.71
C LEU A 26 -15.11 -19.88 14.31
N LEU A 27 -15.73 -18.83 14.86
CA LEU A 27 -17.09 -18.91 15.41
C LEU A 27 -18.12 -19.29 14.33
N VAL A 28 -18.06 -18.66 13.16
CA VAL A 28 -18.95 -18.99 12.02
C VAL A 28 -18.73 -20.42 11.55
N ALA A 29 -17.48 -20.88 11.47
CA ALA A 29 -17.16 -22.25 11.10
C ALA A 29 -17.71 -23.28 12.10
N LEU A 30 -17.65 -22.99 13.41
CA LEU A 30 -18.24 -23.83 14.46
C LEU A 30 -19.77 -23.87 14.38
N VAL A 31 -20.43 -22.73 14.15
CA VAL A 31 -21.89 -22.65 13.98
C VAL A 31 -22.36 -23.40 12.73
N ARG A 32 -21.57 -23.40 11.65
CA ARG A 32 -21.86 -24.19 10.44
C ARG A 32 -21.65 -25.69 10.65
N ARG A 33 -20.62 -26.11 11.39
CA ARG A 33 -20.40 -27.53 11.76
C ARG A 33 -21.49 -28.08 12.68
N GLY A 34 -22.17 -27.22 13.45
CA GLY A 34 -23.29 -27.59 14.32
C GLY A 34 -24.65 -27.74 13.62
N ARG A 35 -24.77 -27.50 12.30
CA ARG A 35 -26.02 -27.61 11.56
C ARG A 35 -25.93 -28.64 10.43
N ALA A 36 -26.16 -29.91 10.74
CA ALA A 36 -26.62 -30.89 9.76
C ALA A 36 -28.13 -30.70 9.53
N PRO A 37 -28.63 -30.63 8.28
CA PRO A 37 -30.05 -30.46 8.02
C PRO A 37 -30.80 -31.79 8.16
N ARG A 38 -31.83 -31.82 9.01
CA ARG A 38 -32.90 -32.83 8.97
C ARG A 38 -34.05 -32.21 8.16
N ALA A 39 -34.37 -32.81 7.02
CA ALA A 39 -35.53 -32.45 6.21
C ALA A 39 -36.83 -32.84 6.91
N ILE A 40 -37.90 -32.05 6.75
CA ILE A 40 -39.32 -32.46 6.65
C ILE A 40 -40.09 -31.36 5.90
N ALA A 41 -41.03 -31.81 5.07
CA ALA A 41 -41.81 -31.09 4.07
C ALA A 41 -42.93 -30.16 4.63
N ALA A 42 -43.48 -29.35 3.71
CA ALA A 42 -44.50 -28.30 3.82
C ALA A 42 -45.91 -28.79 4.25
N PRO A 43 -46.94 -27.91 4.45
CA PRO A 43 -47.63 -27.23 3.33
C PRO A 43 -48.21 -25.80 3.57
N MET A 44 -48.24 -25.03 2.48
CA MET A 44 -49.34 -24.24 1.89
C MET A 44 -50.50 -23.72 2.76
N VAL A 45 -50.68 -22.38 2.83
CA VAL A 45 -51.99 -21.67 2.81
C VAL A 45 -51.82 -20.32 2.09
N ALA A 46 -52.81 -20.01 1.23
CA ALA A 46 -52.89 -18.87 0.34
C ALA A 46 -53.77 -17.73 0.90
N SER A 47 -53.54 -16.49 0.46
CA SER A 47 -54.63 -15.50 0.27
C SER A 47 -54.20 -14.27 -0.54
N ARG A 48 -54.72 -14.24 -1.78
CA ARG A 48 -55.28 -13.16 -2.62
C ARG A 48 -54.53 -11.83 -2.95
N PRO A 49 -54.87 -11.21 -4.12
CA PRO A 49 -54.06 -10.19 -4.78
C PRO A 49 -54.59 -8.76 -4.58
N GLU A 50 -53.71 -7.78 -4.73
CA GLU A 50 -54.10 -6.39 -4.98
C GLU A 50 -53.86 -6.02 -6.45
N ARG A 51 -54.86 -5.36 -7.03
CA ARG A 51 -54.90 -4.84 -8.40
C ARG A 51 -54.41 -3.40 -8.45
N GLU A 52 -53.66 -3.10 -9.51
CA GLU A 52 -53.54 -1.86 -10.29
C GLU A 52 -54.42 -0.65 -9.91
N THR A 53 -53.84 0.55 -9.98
CA THR A 53 -54.18 1.53 -11.03
C THR A 53 -53.20 2.70 -11.10
N ALA A 54 -53.05 3.22 -12.33
CA ALA A 54 -52.12 4.24 -12.79
C ALA A 54 -52.58 5.69 -12.51
N VAL A 55 -51.63 6.62 -12.45
CA VAL A 55 -51.82 8.08 -12.58
C VAL A 55 -50.57 8.63 -13.29
N SER A 56 -50.62 8.89 -14.60
CA SER A 56 -50.98 10.16 -15.28
C SER A 56 -49.86 11.20 -15.26
N VAL A 57 -49.25 11.38 -16.43
CA VAL A 57 -48.27 12.41 -16.80
C VAL A 57 -48.98 13.73 -17.09
N GLY A 58 -48.42 14.85 -16.61
CA GLY A 58 -48.73 16.20 -17.07
C GLY A 58 -47.55 17.13 -16.82
N GLU A 59 -46.94 17.66 -17.89
CA GLU A 59 -45.98 18.78 -17.89
C GLU A 59 -46.72 20.12 -18.18
N PRO A 60 -46.05 21.29 -18.27
CA PRO A 60 -45.62 22.14 -17.15
C PRO A 60 -46.20 23.57 -17.27
N ALA A 61 -46.01 24.40 -16.24
CA ALA A 61 -46.20 25.86 -16.34
C ALA A 61 -44.87 26.56 -16.02
N LEU A 62 -44.47 27.46 -16.93
CA LEU A 62 -43.27 28.29 -16.86
C LEU A 62 -43.55 29.50 -15.97
N ASP A 63 -42.95 29.53 -14.79
CA ASP A 63 -42.85 30.75 -13.99
C ASP A 63 -41.50 31.42 -14.29
N THR A 64 -41.58 32.68 -14.68
CA THR A 64 -40.43 33.55 -14.96
C THR A 64 -40.02 34.23 -13.66
N GLU A 65 -38.99 33.70 -13.00
CA GLU A 65 -38.30 34.42 -11.92
C GLU A 65 -37.16 35.28 -12.50
N GLU A 66 -37.21 36.57 -12.19
CA GLU A 66 -36.19 37.55 -12.50
C GLU A 66 -34.86 37.20 -11.81
N VAL A 67 -33.81 37.01 -12.60
CA VAL A 67 -32.46 36.71 -12.10
C VAL A 67 -31.78 38.01 -11.68
N GLU A 68 -31.60 38.22 -10.38
CA GLU A 68 -30.72 39.26 -9.84
C GLU A 68 -29.26 38.98 -10.26
N PRO A 69 -28.47 39.99 -10.69
CA PRO A 69 -27.10 39.74 -11.12
C PRO A 69 -26.22 39.32 -9.94
N MET A 70 -25.74 38.07 -10.02
CA MET A 70 -24.77 37.44 -9.13
C MET A 70 -23.58 38.39 -8.89
N ARG A 71 -23.47 38.94 -7.67
CA ARG A 71 -22.23 39.55 -7.22
C ARG A 71 -21.21 38.43 -7.04
N PRO A 72 -19.99 38.50 -7.61
CA PRO A 72 -19.00 37.46 -7.38
C PRO A 72 -18.72 37.40 -5.88
N GLU A 73 -18.98 36.24 -5.27
CA GLU A 73 -18.54 35.96 -3.91
C GLU A 73 -17.01 36.10 -3.84
N PRO A 74 -16.46 36.69 -2.77
CA PRO A 74 -15.02 36.76 -2.62
C PRO A 74 -14.44 35.35 -2.60
N GLU A 75 -13.49 35.06 -3.50
CA GLU A 75 -12.82 33.76 -3.55
C GLU A 75 -12.23 33.42 -2.17
N PRO A 76 -12.41 32.18 -1.68
CA PRO A 76 -11.86 31.79 -0.39
C PRO A 76 -10.34 31.93 -0.44
N ALA A 77 -9.78 32.66 0.53
CA ALA A 77 -8.34 32.79 0.67
C ALA A 77 -7.72 31.40 0.85
N TYR A 78 -7.08 30.89 -0.20
CA TYR A 78 -6.29 29.67 -0.15
C TYR A 78 -5.07 29.92 0.75
N GLU A 79 -5.18 29.59 2.04
CA GLU A 79 -4.01 29.45 2.90
C GLU A 79 -3.20 28.24 2.38
N GLY A 80 -2.25 28.56 1.50
CA GLY A 80 -1.45 27.59 0.75
C GLY A 80 -0.55 26.76 1.66
N GLY A 81 -0.99 25.53 1.96
CA GLY A 81 -0.07 24.45 2.24
C GLY A 81 0.70 24.15 0.95
N VAL A 82 1.99 24.50 0.89
CA VAL A 82 2.84 24.17 -0.25
C VAL A 82 2.98 22.64 -0.29
N VAL A 83 2.18 21.99 -1.13
CA VAL A 83 2.33 20.56 -1.40
C VAL A 83 3.68 20.36 -2.08
N SER A 84 4.59 19.66 -1.41
CA SER A 84 5.90 19.33 -1.99
C SER A 84 5.70 18.45 -3.22
N ILE A 85 6.04 18.98 -4.39
CA ILE A 85 5.94 18.26 -5.67
C ILE A 85 6.88 17.05 -5.76
N LEU A 86 7.83 16.93 -4.83
CA LEU A 86 8.85 15.87 -4.78
C LEU A 86 8.60 14.85 -3.66
N THR A 87 7.55 15.03 -2.86
CA THR A 87 7.29 14.20 -1.68
C THR A 87 5.97 13.45 -1.84
N ASP A 88 5.93 12.20 -1.38
CA ASP A 88 4.70 11.43 -1.25
C ASP A 88 3.92 11.88 -0.01
N PRO A 89 2.64 12.29 -0.13
CA PRO A 89 1.90 12.86 1.00
C PRO A 89 1.54 11.84 2.09
N LEU A 90 1.50 10.54 1.77
CA LEU A 90 1.15 9.50 2.76
C LEU A 90 2.34 9.15 3.66
N THR A 91 3.54 9.12 3.09
CA THR A 91 4.73 8.61 3.78
C THR A 91 5.78 9.68 4.11
N GLY A 92 5.69 10.86 3.50
CA GLY A 92 6.72 11.90 3.61
C GLY A 92 8.03 11.57 2.89
N LEU A 93 8.09 10.45 2.18
CA LEU A 93 9.25 10.02 1.40
C LEU A 93 9.37 10.76 0.07
N ASP A 94 10.50 10.61 -0.61
CA ASP A 94 10.63 11.01 -2.01
C ASP A 94 9.55 10.32 -2.85
N ASN A 95 8.98 11.03 -3.83
CA ASN A 95 8.05 10.43 -4.77
C ASN A 95 8.77 9.93 -6.04
N ARG A 96 8.01 9.39 -7.00
CA ARG A 96 8.54 8.94 -8.30
C ARG A 96 9.38 10.01 -9.00
N LEU A 97 8.90 11.27 -9.03
CA LEU A 97 9.60 12.35 -9.71
C LEU A 97 10.96 12.65 -9.05
N ALA A 98 11.00 12.65 -7.72
CA ALA A 98 12.24 12.79 -6.97
C ALA A 98 13.19 11.61 -7.20
N TRP A 99 12.67 10.38 -7.22
CA TRP A 99 13.45 9.18 -7.53
C TRP A 99 14.16 9.27 -8.89
N ASP A 100 13.44 9.62 -9.95
CA ASP A 100 13.99 9.69 -11.31
C ASP A 100 15.08 10.77 -11.42
N ARG A 101 15.00 11.82 -10.61
CA ARG A 101 16.05 12.83 -10.48
C ARG A 101 17.27 12.27 -9.73
N LEU A 102 17.06 11.67 -8.57
CA LEU A 102 18.13 11.10 -7.74
C LEU A 102 18.92 10.02 -8.48
N LEU A 103 18.22 9.16 -9.21
CA LEU A 103 18.85 8.09 -9.99
C LEU A 103 19.81 8.65 -11.05
N ARG A 104 19.41 9.71 -11.77
CA ARG A 104 20.26 10.37 -12.76
C ARG A 104 21.46 11.06 -12.13
N GLU A 105 21.26 11.77 -11.02
CA GLU A 105 22.32 12.45 -10.28
C GLU A 105 23.37 11.44 -9.77
N GLU A 106 22.92 10.34 -9.17
CA GLU A 106 23.83 9.33 -8.63
C GLU A 106 24.52 8.51 -9.73
N ASN A 107 23.86 8.28 -10.87
CA ASN A 107 24.49 7.63 -12.03
C ASN A 107 25.66 8.49 -12.57
N ALA A 108 25.49 9.82 -12.60
CA ALA A 108 26.56 10.74 -12.96
C ALA A 108 27.69 10.75 -11.91
N ARG A 109 27.34 10.70 -10.62
CA ARG A 109 28.30 10.62 -9.51
C ARG A 109 29.13 9.34 -9.56
N LYS A 110 28.48 8.19 -9.75
CA LYS A 110 29.13 6.89 -9.94
C LYS A 110 30.13 6.94 -11.09
N ARG A 111 29.72 7.41 -12.27
CA ARG A 111 30.61 7.54 -13.44
C ARG A 111 31.82 8.42 -13.17
N ARG A 112 31.64 9.50 -12.41
CA ARG A 112 32.71 10.46 -12.13
C ARG A 112 33.72 9.97 -11.09
N TYR A 113 33.23 9.31 -10.03
CA TYR A 113 34.07 9.00 -8.86
C TYR A 113 34.35 7.50 -8.68
N GLY A 114 33.70 6.63 -9.46
CA GLY A 114 33.85 5.18 -9.36
C GLY A 114 33.46 4.60 -8.00
N ARG A 115 32.65 5.32 -7.21
CA ARG A 115 32.20 4.85 -5.90
C ARG A 115 31.09 3.81 -6.07
N PRO A 116 31.08 2.75 -5.23
CA PRO A 116 30.03 1.74 -5.30
C PRO A 116 28.69 2.36 -4.94
N VAL A 117 27.63 1.89 -5.58
CA VAL A 117 26.25 2.28 -5.29
C VAL A 117 25.39 1.05 -5.48
N SER A 118 24.39 0.88 -4.63
CA SER A 118 23.43 -0.21 -4.72
C SER A 118 22.00 0.34 -4.75
N LEU A 119 21.11 -0.43 -5.36
CA LEU A 119 19.70 -0.13 -5.48
C LEU A 119 18.90 -1.29 -4.88
N VAL A 120 17.79 -0.97 -4.23
CA VAL A 120 16.83 -1.96 -3.73
C VAL A 120 15.43 -1.54 -4.18
N ILE A 121 14.64 -2.50 -4.63
CA ILE A 121 13.21 -2.37 -4.89
C ILE A 121 12.50 -3.21 -3.83
N ALA A 122 11.61 -2.58 -3.09
CA ALA A 122 10.78 -3.23 -2.08
C ALA A 122 9.31 -3.13 -2.50
N GLU A 123 8.58 -4.24 -2.40
CA GLU A 123 7.15 -4.27 -2.70
C GLU A 123 6.39 -5.09 -1.66
N LEU A 124 5.39 -4.46 -1.04
CA LEU A 124 4.50 -5.12 -0.09
C LEU A 124 3.40 -5.86 -0.87
N TYR A 125 3.47 -7.18 -0.87
CA TYR A 125 2.48 -8.03 -1.52
C TYR A 125 1.30 -8.31 -0.59
N GLY A 126 0.10 -8.41 -1.18
CA GLY A 126 -1.14 -8.71 -0.46
C GLY A 126 -1.87 -7.49 0.08
N LEU A 127 -1.37 -6.27 -0.16
CA LEU A 127 -2.02 -5.04 0.30
C LEU A 127 -3.41 -4.86 -0.31
N ASP A 128 -3.61 -5.18 -1.59
CA ASP A 128 -4.93 -5.09 -2.23
C ASP A 128 -5.92 -6.11 -1.63
N ALA A 129 -5.48 -7.35 -1.40
CA ALA A 129 -6.31 -8.37 -0.76
C ALA A 129 -6.69 -7.97 0.68
N LEU A 130 -5.79 -7.30 1.39
CA LEU A 130 -6.10 -6.70 2.69
C LEU A 130 -7.10 -5.55 2.53
N ALA A 131 -6.91 -4.66 1.56
CA ALA A 131 -7.81 -3.54 1.29
C ALA A 131 -9.23 -4.01 0.96
N ASP A 132 -9.39 -5.13 0.26
CA ASP A 132 -10.69 -5.76 -0.01
C ASP A 132 -11.36 -6.27 1.29
N LEU A 133 -10.58 -6.66 2.29
CA LEU A 133 -11.07 -7.22 3.56
C LEU A 133 -11.40 -6.14 4.60
N VAL A 134 -10.53 -5.14 4.77
CA VAL A 134 -10.63 -4.14 5.84
C VAL A 134 -10.88 -2.71 5.36
N GLY A 135 -10.97 -2.52 4.04
CA GLY A 135 -11.08 -1.21 3.41
C GLY A 135 -9.72 -0.58 3.09
N ARG A 136 -9.67 0.16 1.98
CA ARG A 136 -8.44 0.80 1.48
C ARG A 136 -7.77 1.71 2.51
N GLU A 137 -8.54 2.56 3.17
CA GLU A 137 -8.00 3.49 4.17
C GLU A 137 -7.35 2.78 5.36
N ALA A 138 -7.90 1.64 5.80
CA ALA A 138 -7.31 0.86 6.87
C ALA A 138 -6.06 0.11 6.42
N ALA A 139 -6.05 -0.43 5.19
CA ALA A 139 -4.89 -1.09 4.61
C ALA A 139 -3.72 -0.12 4.37
N ASP A 140 -4.01 1.09 3.89
CA ASP A 140 -3.00 2.12 3.60
C ASP A 140 -2.19 2.54 4.84
N LYS A 141 -2.71 2.30 6.06
CA LYS A 141 -1.96 2.53 7.32
C LYS A 141 -0.71 1.65 7.46
N LEU A 142 -0.60 0.55 6.70
CA LEU A 142 0.62 -0.26 6.67
C LEU A 142 1.75 0.41 5.87
N VAL A 143 1.41 1.26 4.90
CA VAL A 143 2.39 1.85 3.99
C VAL A 143 3.37 2.77 4.75
N PRO A 144 2.93 3.66 5.66
CA PRO A 144 3.85 4.42 6.52
C PRO A 144 4.76 3.56 7.40
N ALA A 145 4.25 2.43 7.91
CA ALA A 145 5.06 1.53 8.75
C ALA A 145 6.19 0.84 7.95
N ILE A 146 5.92 0.46 6.69
CA ILE A 146 6.96 -0.03 5.77
C ILE A 146 7.96 1.10 5.44
N ALA A 147 7.48 2.31 5.19
CA ALA A 147 8.33 3.47 4.94
C ALA A 147 9.28 3.77 6.12
N GLU A 148 8.78 3.70 7.37
CA GLU A 148 9.59 3.85 8.57
C GLU A 148 10.65 2.74 8.65
N ALA A 149 10.28 1.49 8.43
CA ALA A 149 11.23 0.38 8.45
C ALA A 149 12.35 0.57 7.43
N LEU A 150 12.02 0.93 6.19
CA LEU A 150 13.01 1.17 5.12
C LEU A 150 13.96 2.32 5.48
N THR A 151 13.44 3.42 6.02
CA THR A 151 14.27 4.59 6.37
C THR A 151 15.13 4.37 7.61
N ARG A 152 14.58 3.73 8.64
CA ARG A 152 15.23 3.53 9.94
C ARG A 152 16.51 2.69 9.88
N TYR A 153 16.58 1.73 8.97
CA TYR A 153 17.77 0.87 8.79
C TYR A 153 18.77 1.41 7.75
N GLY A 154 18.40 2.49 7.06
CA GLY A 154 19.25 3.25 6.17
C GLY A 154 20.14 4.24 6.92
N ARG A 155 21.07 4.84 6.18
CA ARG A 155 21.98 5.90 6.63
C ARG A 155 21.47 7.25 6.11
N ALA A 156 21.99 8.34 6.67
CA ALA A 156 21.66 9.70 6.23
C ALA A 156 21.77 9.96 4.70
N PRO A 157 22.79 9.44 3.96
CA PRO A 157 22.85 9.60 2.52
C PRO A 157 21.95 8.65 1.72
N ASP A 158 21.40 7.62 2.37
CA ASP A 158 20.50 6.67 1.70
C ASP A 158 19.16 7.36 1.42
N ARG A 159 18.57 7.05 0.27
CA ARG A 159 17.31 7.67 -0.16
C ARG A 159 16.26 6.61 -0.36
N VAL A 160 15.07 6.85 0.18
CA VAL A 160 13.91 5.97 0.03
C VAL A 160 12.82 6.78 -0.66
N ALA A 161 12.30 6.24 -1.75
CA ALA A 161 11.21 6.83 -2.50
C ALA A 161 10.03 5.88 -2.58
N ARG A 162 8.80 6.41 -2.42
CA ARG A 162 7.59 5.68 -2.77
C ARG A 162 7.24 5.98 -4.22
N VAL A 163 7.18 4.92 -5.02
CA VAL A 163 7.12 5.04 -6.49
C VAL A 163 5.87 4.40 -7.09
N GLY A 164 5.07 3.75 -6.26
CA GLY A 164 3.78 3.15 -6.56
C GLY A 164 2.97 2.95 -5.27
N HIS A 165 1.83 2.27 -5.35
CA HIS A 165 0.92 2.12 -4.20
C HIS A 165 1.58 1.42 -3.00
N ALA A 166 2.28 0.31 -3.24
CA ALA A 166 2.98 -0.50 -2.23
C ALA A 166 4.45 -0.74 -2.58
N ARG A 167 4.98 0.05 -3.52
CA ARG A 167 6.32 -0.10 -4.08
C ARG A 167 7.22 1.05 -3.70
N PHE A 168 8.40 0.70 -3.22
CA PHE A 168 9.45 1.62 -2.79
C PHE A 168 10.75 1.32 -3.51
N HIS A 169 11.49 2.37 -3.84
CA HIS A 169 12.84 2.28 -4.34
C HIS A 169 13.80 2.87 -3.31
N ILE A 170 14.96 2.24 -3.15
CA ILE A 170 15.99 2.64 -2.21
C ILE A 170 17.30 2.77 -2.97
N LEU A 171 17.94 3.92 -2.81
CA LEU A 171 19.27 4.21 -3.32
C LEU A 171 20.24 4.20 -2.14
N LEU A 172 21.30 3.40 -2.24
CA LEU A 172 22.33 3.23 -1.24
C LEU A 172 23.68 3.69 -1.82
N PRO A 173 24.01 4.99 -1.74
CA PRO A 173 25.33 5.49 -2.14
C PRO A 173 26.45 4.85 -1.31
N GLU A 174 27.64 4.76 -1.88
CA GLU A 174 28.85 4.23 -1.22
C GLU A 174 28.67 2.83 -0.62
N THR A 175 27.83 2.02 -1.27
CA THR A 175 27.39 0.71 -0.77
C THR A 175 27.60 -0.36 -1.84
N ASP A 176 28.42 -1.35 -1.51
CA ASP A 176 28.62 -2.56 -2.29
C ASP A 176 27.51 -3.60 -2.05
N GLU A 177 27.52 -4.69 -2.82
CA GLU A 177 26.47 -5.70 -2.77
C GLU A 177 26.35 -6.38 -1.39
N VAL A 178 27.47 -6.64 -0.73
CA VAL A 178 27.47 -7.28 0.60
C VAL A 178 26.81 -6.37 1.62
N ARG A 179 27.11 -5.07 1.60
CA ARG A 179 26.48 -4.09 2.49
C ARG A 179 25.01 -3.88 2.16
N ALA A 180 24.63 -3.92 0.88
CA ALA A 180 23.24 -3.85 0.45
C ALA A 180 22.43 -5.04 0.98
N ILE A 181 22.96 -6.26 0.86
CA ILE A 181 22.34 -7.48 1.42
C ILE A 181 22.17 -7.34 2.94
N ASN A 182 23.19 -6.86 3.65
CA ASN A 182 23.06 -6.64 5.10
C ASN A 182 21.97 -5.62 5.46
N TYR A 183 21.75 -4.58 4.64
CA TYR A 183 20.63 -3.65 4.82
C TYR A 183 19.29 -4.35 4.58
N ILE A 184 19.18 -5.12 3.49
CA ILE A 184 17.99 -5.88 3.12
C ILE A 184 17.57 -6.85 4.22
N GLU A 185 18.52 -7.60 4.79
CA GLU A 185 18.21 -8.57 5.85
C GLU A 185 17.71 -7.89 7.13
N ARG A 186 18.24 -6.71 7.48
CA ARG A 186 17.73 -5.94 8.63
C ARG A 186 16.29 -5.48 8.40
N VAL A 187 16.01 -4.95 7.20
CA VAL A 187 14.66 -4.53 6.80
C VAL A 187 13.70 -5.72 6.82
N ARG A 188 14.10 -6.84 6.20
CA ARG A 188 13.29 -8.07 6.15
C ARG A 188 12.95 -8.56 7.56
N GLN A 189 13.94 -8.72 8.42
CA GLN A 189 13.74 -9.16 9.80
C GLN A 189 12.80 -8.23 10.58
N ALA A 190 12.93 -6.91 10.39
CA ALA A 190 12.07 -5.96 11.06
C ALA A 190 10.62 -6.02 10.58
N CYS A 191 10.40 -6.25 9.28
CA CYS A 191 9.08 -6.35 8.68
C CYS A 191 8.39 -7.69 9.01
N ASP A 192 9.11 -8.81 8.90
CA ASP A 192 8.55 -10.15 9.14
C ASP A 192 7.94 -10.28 10.54
N LEU A 193 8.57 -9.66 11.55
CA LEU A 193 8.11 -9.70 12.95
C LEU A 193 6.66 -9.26 13.17
N TRP A 194 6.13 -8.35 12.35
CA TRP A 194 4.74 -7.88 12.48
C TRP A 194 3.86 -8.21 11.27
N LEU A 195 4.43 -8.54 10.11
CA LEU A 195 3.66 -9.08 8.99
C LEU A 195 3.16 -10.50 9.27
N GLU A 196 3.95 -11.33 9.97
CA GLU A 196 3.55 -12.69 10.38
C GLU A 196 2.47 -12.70 11.47
N ALA A 197 2.22 -11.57 12.14
CA ALA A 197 1.19 -11.45 13.18
C ALA A 197 -0.24 -11.26 12.60
N GLY A 198 -0.39 -11.15 11.29
CA GLY A 198 -1.66 -10.89 10.60
C GLY A 198 -2.38 -12.15 10.10
N ALA A 199 -3.70 -12.05 9.92
CA ALA A 199 -4.53 -13.11 9.31
C ALA A 199 -4.35 -13.21 7.77
N VAL A 200 -3.75 -12.18 7.16
CA VAL A 200 -3.48 -12.08 5.72
C VAL A 200 -2.00 -12.34 5.51
N ALA A 201 -1.65 -13.16 4.51
CA ALA A 201 -0.28 -13.44 4.12
C ALA A 201 0.36 -12.22 3.42
N LEU A 202 0.66 -11.19 4.20
CA LEU A 202 1.43 -10.04 3.75
C LEU A 202 2.91 -10.41 3.75
N ASN A 203 3.63 -10.04 2.69
CA ASN A 203 5.08 -10.20 2.64
C ASN A 203 5.74 -9.00 1.97
N LEU A 204 6.95 -8.67 2.42
CA LEU A 204 7.78 -7.70 1.76
C LEU A 204 8.76 -8.44 0.83
N SER A 205 8.58 -8.29 -0.47
CA SER A 205 9.51 -8.81 -1.48
C SER A 205 10.59 -7.77 -1.78
N LEU A 206 11.85 -8.20 -1.93
CA LEU A 206 13.02 -7.33 -2.05
C LEU A 206 13.93 -7.75 -3.21
N GLY A 207 13.98 -6.94 -4.26
CA GLY A 207 14.95 -7.07 -5.34
C GLY A 207 16.09 -6.07 -5.18
N TRP A 208 17.33 -6.40 -5.55
CA TRP A 208 18.44 -5.45 -5.44
C TRP A 208 19.50 -5.66 -6.52
N ALA A 209 20.28 -4.64 -6.79
CA ALA A 209 21.41 -4.72 -7.69
C ALA A 209 22.53 -3.75 -7.29
N SER A 210 23.76 -4.15 -7.57
CA SER A 210 24.96 -3.38 -7.29
C SER A 210 25.82 -3.34 -8.56
N PRO A 211 25.59 -2.36 -9.46
CA PRO A 211 26.26 -2.32 -10.76
C PRO A 211 27.78 -2.26 -10.62
N GLY A 212 28.48 -2.90 -11.55
CA GLY A 212 29.93 -2.81 -11.68
C GLY A 212 30.37 -1.39 -12.12
N PRO A 213 31.67 -1.11 -12.19
CA PRO A 213 32.20 0.22 -12.51
C PRO A 213 31.65 0.82 -13.81
N ASP A 214 31.46 -0.01 -14.84
CA ASP A 214 31.05 0.41 -16.18
C ASP A 214 29.53 0.32 -16.42
N ASP A 215 28.78 -0.34 -15.52
CA ASP A 215 27.34 -0.52 -15.68
C ASP A 215 26.56 0.73 -15.23
N ASP A 216 25.44 1.05 -15.88
CA ASP A 216 24.58 2.14 -15.42
C ASP A 216 23.58 1.68 -14.33
N LEU A 217 23.10 2.65 -13.57
CA LEU A 217 22.05 2.39 -12.56
C LEU A 217 20.71 1.98 -13.18
N GLU A 218 20.46 2.33 -14.44
CA GLU A 218 19.22 2.01 -15.16
C GLU A 218 19.13 0.50 -15.48
N THR A 219 20.23 -0.10 -15.94
CA THR A 219 20.36 -1.55 -16.16
C THR A 219 20.36 -2.30 -14.83
N ALA A 220 20.96 -1.72 -13.78
CA ALA A 220 20.88 -2.28 -12.44
C ALA A 220 19.43 -2.32 -11.91
N MET A 221 18.60 -1.31 -12.21
CA MET A 221 17.17 -1.34 -11.86
C MET A 221 16.45 -2.53 -12.50
N VAL A 222 16.75 -2.87 -13.76
CA VAL A 222 16.19 -4.07 -14.41
C VAL A 222 16.60 -5.34 -13.66
N THR A 223 17.87 -5.46 -13.29
CA THR A 223 18.36 -6.61 -12.51
C THR A 223 17.69 -6.70 -11.13
N ALA A 224 17.46 -5.58 -10.48
CA ALA A 224 16.74 -5.52 -9.21
C ALA A 224 15.29 -5.96 -9.37
N GLU A 225 14.60 -5.53 -10.43
CA GLU A 225 13.22 -5.93 -10.75
C GLU A 225 13.13 -7.46 -11.01
N ASP A 226 14.07 -8.03 -11.76
CA ASP A 226 14.11 -9.48 -12.01
C ASP A 226 14.25 -10.29 -10.71
N ARG A 227 15.09 -9.81 -9.79
CA ARG A 227 15.27 -10.41 -8.46
C ARG A 227 14.01 -10.27 -7.60
N LEU A 228 13.33 -9.12 -7.66
CA LEU A 228 12.04 -8.90 -7.00
C LEU A 228 11.01 -9.90 -7.51
N LEU A 229 10.87 -10.06 -8.83
CA LEU A 229 9.94 -11.01 -9.44
C LEU A 229 10.27 -12.47 -9.08
N ALA A 230 11.55 -12.81 -8.99
CA ALA A 230 11.99 -14.13 -8.53
C ALA A 230 11.65 -14.39 -7.06
N GLU A 231 11.70 -13.37 -6.20
CA GLU A 231 11.24 -13.48 -4.82
C GLU A 231 9.72 -13.56 -4.71
N HIS A 232 9.01 -12.72 -5.46
CA HIS A 232 7.56 -12.73 -5.49
C HIS A 232 7.01 -14.13 -5.83
N ARG A 233 7.57 -14.79 -6.86
CA ARG A 233 7.25 -16.18 -7.22
C ARG A 233 7.53 -17.19 -6.10
N ARG A 234 8.55 -16.97 -5.27
CA ARG A 234 8.86 -17.82 -4.11
C ARG A 234 7.82 -17.64 -3.01
N ASN A 235 7.41 -16.40 -2.74
CA ASN A 235 6.43 -16.10 -1.71
C ASN A 235 5.02 -16.59 -2.08
N SER A 236 4.61 -16.45 -3.34
CA SER A 236 3.31 -16.96 -3.81
C SER A 236 3.22 -18.50 -3.70
N ARG A 237 4.34 -19.22 -3.89
CA ARG A 237 4.38 -20.69 -3.67
C ARG A 237 4.22 -21.06 -2.20
N ARG A 238 4.85 -20.32 -1.28
CA ARG A 238 4.70 -20.54 0.18
C ARG A 238 3.28 -20.27 0.67
N ALA A 239 2.56 -19.35 0.05
CA ALA A 239 1.18 -19.06 0.42
C ALA A 239 0.18 -20.14 -0.06
N THR A 240 0.55 -20.96 -1.05
CA THR A 240 -0.34 -21.95 -1.67
C THR A 240 -0.07 -23.40 -1.19
N GLY A 241 1.09 -23.65 -0.58
CA GLY A 241 1.51 -24.97 -0.12
C GLY A 241 1.36 -25.13 1.39
#